data_AF-A0A2D7HRL4-F1
#
_entry.id   AF-A0A2D7HRL4-F1
#
_cell.length_a   1.000
_cell.length_b   1.000
_cell.length_c   1.000
_cell.angle_alpha   90.00
_cell.angle_beta   90.00
_cell.angle_gamma   90.00
#
_symmetry.space_group_name_H-M   'P 1'
#
loop_
_entity.id
_entity.type
_entity.pdbx_description
1 polymer ?
#
loop_
_entity_poly.entity_id
_entity_poly.type
_entity_poly.pdbx_seq_one_letter_code
_entity_poly.pdbx_strand_id
1 'polypeptide(L)'
;MGKVHNVKYENRSLGNMSVRRGQARLRKLAHTLTALPSPTEDTKFLSSALIEIASGKDANDALGVKAKRGERKGEYDRLSKIRLQNFMSWVTLATKPIDQEGQGYTLKKAIKIAKENFKDLPSEAALHRYWTRFPERQKIVFQLESD
;
A
#
# COMPACT_ATOMS: atom_id res chain seq x y z
N MET A 1 -13.53 48.11 -9.33
CA MET A 1 -12.07 47.88 -9.29
C MET A 1 -11.62 47.84 -7.83
N GLY A 2 -11.20 46.67 -7.32
CA GLY A 2 -10.86 46.50 -5.90
C GLY A 2 -10.25 45.14 -5.59
N LYS A 3 -8.97 44.98 -5.96
CA LYS A 3 -7.94 44.02 -5.52
C LYS A 3 -8.41 42.63 -5.01
N VAL A 4 -8.37 41.66 -5.92
CA VAL A 4 -8.30 40.22 -5.61
C VAL A 4 -7.03 39.96 -4.80
N HIS A 5 -7.19 39.58 -3.53
CA HIS A 5 -6.07 39.14 -2.69
C HIS A 5 -5.65 37.74 -3.16
N ASN A 6 -4.59 37.72 -3.97
CA ASN A 6 -3.95 36.51 -4.44
C ASN A 6 -3.13 35.93 -3.27
N VAL A 7 -3.75 35.04 -2.49
CA VAL A 7 -3.06 34.30 -1.42
C VAL A 7 -2.13 33.30 -2.10
N LYS A 8 -0.86 33.70 -2.24
CA LYS A 8 0.20 32.77 -2.61
C LYS A 8 0.33 31.75 -1.49
N TYR A 9 -0.11 30.53 -1.74
CA TYR A 9 0.32 29.37 -0.97
C TYR A 9 1.82 29.21 -1.20
N GLU A 10 2.63 29.84 -0.34
CA GLU A 10 4.03 29.49 -0.21
C GLU A 10 4.09 28.04 0.26
N ASN A 11 4.21 27.11 -0.69
CA ASN A 11 4.79 25.80 -0.46
C ASN A 11 6.27 26.01 -0.09
N ARG A 12 6.50 26.46 1.15
CA ARG A 12 7.82 26.44 1.76
C ARG A 12 8.18 24.98 1.92
N SER A 13 9.02 24.50 0.99
CA SER A 13 9.90 23.36 1.19
C SER A 13 10.36 23.36 2.64
N LEU A 14 9.84 22.42 3.44
CA LEU A 14 10.30 22.15 4.79
C LEU A 14 11.74 21.64 4.64
N GLY A 15 12.68 22.58 4.56
CA GLY A 15 14.10 22.27 4.49
C GLY A 15 14.41 21.22 5.55
N ASN A 16 15.03 20.11 5.12
CA ASN A 16 15.26 18.90 5.90
C ASN A 16 15.49 19.24 7.38
N MET A 17 14.45 19.02 8.18
CA MET A 17 14.47 19.35 9.60
C MET A 17 15.54 18.48 10.25
N SER A 18 16.54 19.09 10.89
CA SER A 18 17.52 18.31 11.63
C SER A 18 16.80 17.48 12.71
N VAL A 19 17.28 16.27 12.95
CA VAL A 19 16.67 15.33 13.92
C VAL A 19 16.39 16.02 15.26
N ARG A 20 17.33 16.84 15.74
CA ARG A 20 17.20 17.62 16.98
C ARG A 20 16.03 18.61 16.96
N ARG A 21 15.79 19.30 15.83
CA ARG A 21 14.63 20.20 15.65
C ARG A 21 13.32 19.40 15.59
N GLY A 22 13.33 18.24 14.94
CA GLY A 22 12.20 17.32 14.91
C GLY A 22 11.80 16.86 16.31
N GLN A 23 12.76 16.38 17.09
CA GLN A 23 12.54 15.96 18.48
C GLN A 23 12.03 17.12 19.36
N ALA A 24 12.58 18.34 19.22
CA ALA A 24 12.09 19.50 19.94
C ALA A 24 10.63 19.84 19.58
N ARG A 25 10.27 19.73 18.29
CA ARG A 25 8.89 19.91 17.83
C ARG A 25 7.94 18.87 18.41
N LEU A 26 8.33 17.60 18.44
CA LEU A 26 7.53 16.53 19.02
C LEU A 26 7.27 16.75 20.51
N ARG A 27 8.30 17.14 21.29
CA ARG A 27 8.13 17.51 22.72
C ARG A 27 7.16 18.67 22.91
N LYS A 28 7.28 19.71 22.07
CA LYS A 28 6.35 20.85 22.12
C LYS A 28 4.91 20.42 21.88
N LEU A 29 4.67 19.57 20.87
CA LEU A 29 3.33 19.05 20.58
C LEU A 29 2.78 18.20 21.71
N ALA A 30 3.61 17.33 22.31
CA ALA A 30 3.22 16.54 23.46
C ALA A 30 2.76 17.42 24.64
N HIS A 31 3.48 18.50 24.94
CA HIS A 31 3.11 19.46 25.96
C HIS A 31 1.82 20.23 25.62
N THR A 32 1.62 20.59 24.36
CA THR A 32 0.38 21.24 23.90
C THR A 32 -0.82 20.32 24.11
N LEU A 33 -0.70 19.03 23.82
CA LEU A 33 -1.76 18.05 24.00
C LEU A 33 -2.15 17.88 25.48
N THR A 34 -1.17 17.88 26.39
CA THR A 34 -1.44 17.81 27.84
C THR A 34 -2.03 19.10 28.40
N ALA A 35 -1.81 20.23 27.74
CA ALA A 35 -2.30 21.54 28.15
C ALA A 35 -3.67 21.88 27.56
N LEU A 36 -4.32 20.95 26.84
CA LEU A 36 -5.68 21.16 26.35
C LEU A 36 -6.66 21.32 27.52
N PRO A 37 -7.74 22.12 27.37
CA PRO A 37 -8.70 22.36 28.45
C PRO A 37 -9.39 21.10 29.01
N SER A 38 -9.48 20.04 28.20
CA SER A 38 -10.04 18.75 28.60
C SER A 38 -9.27 17.60 27.93
N PRO A 39 -8.13 17.16 28.49
CA PRO A 39 -7.32 16.10 27.90
C PRO A 39 -8.05 14.75 27.98
N THR A 40 -8.32 14.15 26.81
CA THR A 40 -8.88 12.80 26.68
C THR A 40 -7.80 11.73 26.82
N GLU A 41 -8.22 10.47 26.95
CA GLU A 41 -7.34 9.32 26.89
C GLU A 41 -6.49 9.32 25.60
N ASP A 42 -7.08 9.63 24.45
CA ASP A 42 -6.38 9.74 23.16
C ASP A 42 -5.28 10.80 23.18
N THR A 43 -5.54 11.96 23.80
CA THR A 43 -4.52 13.03 23.89
C THR A 43 -3.37 12.65 24.82
N LYS A 44 -3.63 11.87 25.89
CA LYS A 44 -2.61 11.35 26.80
C LYS A 44 -1.78 10.26 26.14
N PHE A 45 -2.42 9.35 25.41
CA PHE A 45 -1.77 8.34 24.58
C PHE A 45 -0.83 9.02 23.57
N LEU A 46 -1.36 9.97 22.79
CA LEU A 46 -0.58 10.65 21.75
C LEU A 46 0.57 11.46 22.35
N SER A 47 0.33 12.18 23.46
CA SER A 47 1.39 12.93 24.15
C SER A 47 2.53 12.00 24.60
N SER A 48 2.19 10.87 25.21
CA SER A 48 3.17 9.87 25.64
C SER A 48 3.98 9.33 24.46
N ALA A 49 3.32 8.91 23.38
CA ALA A 49 3.98 8.39 22.19
C ALA A 49 4.93 9.44 21.55
N LEU A 50 4.51 10.71 21.47
CA LEU A 50 5.35 11.79 20.93
C LEU A 50 6.61 12.04 21.78
N ILE A 51 6.53 11.91 23.11
CA ILE A 51 7.68 12.02 24.02
C ILE A 51 8.66 10.86 23.79
N GLU A 52 8.15 9.63 23.65
CA GLU A 52 8.99 8.45 23.40
C GLU A 52 9.72 8.56 22.06
N ILE A 53 9.03 8.97 20.99
CA ILE A 53 9.63 9.21 19.66
C ILE A 53 10.68 10.31 19.74
N ALA A 54 10.39 11.41 20.44
CA ALA A 54 11.34 12.50 20.63
C ALA A 54 12.61 12.06 21.40
N SER A 55 12.49 10.98 22.17
CA SER A 55 13.59 10.38 22.95
C SER A 55 14.33 9.27 22.19
N GLY A 56 13.92 8.98 20.95
CA GLY A 56 14.62 8.05 20.05
C GLY A 56 13.96 6.69 19.90
N LYS A 57 12.76 6.46 20.45
CA LYS A 57 12.00 5.22 20.21
C LYS A 57 11.47 5.18 18.77
N ASP A 58 11.38 3.97 18.20
CA ASP A 58 10.72 3.77 16.89
C ASP A 58 9.26 4.23 16.93
N ALA A 59 8.84 4.97 15.91
CA ALA A 59 7.50 5.56 15.87
C ALA A 59 6.39 4.51 15.78
N ASN A 60 6.63 3.39 15.09
CA ASN A 60 5.62 2.34 14.97
C ASN A 60 5.43 1.62 16.31
N ASP A 61 6.53 1.44 17.05
CA ASP A 61 6.49 0.82 18.38
C ASP A 61 5.88 1.78 19.42
N ALA A 62 6.20 3.08 19.38
CA ALA A 62 5.64 4.09 20.30
C ALA A 62 4.14 4.33 20.08
N LEU A 63 3.68 4.31 18.83
CA LEU A 63 2.27 4.48 18.48
C LEU A 63 1.49 3.16 18.48
N GLY A 64 2.16 2.01 18.69
CA GLY A 64 1.51 0.70 18.63
C GLY A 64 0.93 0.34 17.26
N VAL A 65 1.34 1.04 16.19
CA VAL A 65 0.81 0.87 14.81
C VAL A 65 1.63 -0.09 13.96
N LYS A 66 2.69 -0.69 14.54
CA LYS A 66 3.48 -1.71 13.85
C LYS A 66 2.65 -2.97 13.65
N ALA A 67 1.98 -3.04 12.50
CA ALA A 67 1.19 -4.19 12.12
C ALA A 67 2.04 -5.47 12.18
N LYS A 68 1.58 -6.45 12.98
CA LYS A 68 2.21 -7.77 13.07
C LYS A 68 2.03 -8.52 11.75
N ARG A 69 2.85 -9.56 11.56
CA ARG A 69 2.72 -10.47 10.41
C ARG A 69 1.32 -11.11 10.43
N GLY A 70 0.46 -10.72 9.49
CA GLY A 70 -0.95 -11.15 9.41
C GLY A 70 -1.98 -10.02 9.59
N GLU A 71 -1.60 -8.93 10.26
CA GLU A 71 -2.44 -7.72 10.45
C GLU A 71 -2.26 -6.71 9.31
N ARG A 72 -1.22 -6.88 8.46
CA ARG A 72 -0.96 -6.09 7.24
C ARG A 72 -1.96 -6.37 6.10
N LYS A 73 -3.19 -6.75 6.43
CA LYS A 73 -4.28 -6.96 5.48
C LYS A 73 -5.10 -5.68 5.33
N GLY A 74 -4.62 -4.74 4.54
CA GLY A 74 -5.45 -3.61 4.11
C GLY A 74 -5.64 -3.67 2.61
N GLU A 75 -4.54 -3.44 1.90
CA GLU A 75 -4.62 -3.13 0.48
C GLU A 75 -3.69 -4.00 -0.36
N TYR A 76 -2.41 -4.08 -0.02
CA TYR A 76 -1.44 -4.87 -0.77
C TYR A 76 -1.84 -6.35 -0.93
N ASP A 77 -2.29 -6.99 0.15
CA ASP A 77 -2.75 -8.38 0.13
C ASP A 77 -4.03 -8.55 -0.70
N ARG A 78 -4.93 -7.56 -0.65
CA ARG A 78 -6.18 -7.55 -1.44
C ARG A 78 -5.86 -7.43 -2.92
N LEU A 79 -5.07 -6.41 -3.30
CA LEU A 79 -4.67 -6.18 -4.68
C LEU A 79 -3.84 -7.34 -5.24
N SER A 80 -2.96 -7.94 -4.44
CA SER A 80 -2.17 -9.09 -4.87
C SER A 80 -3.05 -10.30 -5.20
N LYS A 81 -4.15 -10.52 -4.46
CA LYS A 81 -5.12 -11.59 -4.78
C LYS A 81 -5.90 -11.28 -6.05
N ILE A 82 -6.37 -10.04 -6.22
CA ILE A 82 -7.11 -9.59 -7.42
C ILE A 82 -6.21 -9.74 -8.65
N ARG A 83 -4.98 -9.20 -8.61
CA ARG A 83 -4.00 -9.32 -9.69
C ARG A 83 -3.68 -10.78 -10.03
N LEU A 84 -3.51 -11.64 -9.03
CA LEU A 84 -3.28 -13.06 -9.28
C LEU A 84 -4.49 -13.72 -9.96
N GLN A 85 -5.71 -13.39 -9.55
CA GLN A 85 -6.93 -13.93 -10.18
C GLN A 85 -7.09 -13.44 -11.63
N ASN A 86 -6.83 -12.16 -11.90
CA ASN A 86 -6.87 -11.60 -13.24
C ASN A 86 -5.78 -12.23 -14.13
N PHE A 87 -4.58 -12.45 -13.59
CA PHE A 87 -3.52 -13.20 -14.26
C PHE A 87 -3.98 -14.62 -14.63
N MET A 88 -4.53 -15.39 -13.68
CA MET A 88 -5.00 -16.75 -13.97
C MET A 88 -6.06 -16.75 -15.07
N SER A 89 -7.00 -15.81 -15.00
CA SER A 89 -8.09 -15.68 -15.98
C SER A 89 -7.59 -15.37 -17.38
N TRP A 90 -6.63 -14.45 -17.48
CA TRP A 90 -6.00 -14.10 -18.75
C TRP A 90 -5.21 -15.28 -19.32
N VAL A 91 -4.43 -16.00 -18.51
CA VAL A 91 -3.68 -17.18 -18.98
C VAL A 91 -4.64 -18.28 -19.42
N THR A 92 -5.72 -18.55 -18.67
CA THR A 92 -6.77 -19.50 -19.08
C THR A 92 -7.32 -19.14 -20.46
N LEU A 93 -7.71 -17.89 -20.68
CA LEU A 93 -8.22 -17.43 -21.98
C LEU A 93 -7.15 -17.54 -23.08
N ALA A 94 -5.91 -17.11 -22.82
CA ALA A 94 -4.84 -17.12 -23.80
C ALA A 94 -4.45 -18.55 -24.23
N THR A 95 -4.54 -19.52 -23.31
CA THR A 95 -4.23 -20.93 -23.61
C THR A 95 -5.37 -21.68 -24.29
N LYS A 96 -6.59 -21.15 -24.28
CA LYS A 96 -7.71 -21.77 -24.98
C LYS A 96 -7.43 -21.84 -26.49
N PRO A 97 -7.94 -22.88 -27.16
CA PRO A 97 -7.92 -22.95 -28.62
C PRO A 97 -8.59 -21.73 -29.29
N ILE A 98 -8.16 -21.41 -30.51
CA ILE A 98 -8.67 -20.25 -31.27
C ILE A 98 -10.16 -20.42 -31.61
N ASP A 99 -10.60 -21.65 -31.89
CA ASP A 99 -12.00 -22.02 -32.11
C ASP A 99 -12.88 -21.91 -30.85
N GLN A 100 -12.26 -21.70 -29.68
CA GLN A 100 -12.94 -21.41 -28.41
C GLN A 100 -12.69 -19.98 -27.94
N GLU A 101 -12.49 -19.06 -28.88
CA GLU A 101 -12.21 -17.62 -28.65
C GLU A 101 -10.93 -17.36 -27.84
N GLY A 102 -10.04 -18.35 -27.77
CA GLY A 102 -8.73 -18.23 -27.14
C GLY A 102 -7.66 -17.73 -28.09
N GLN A 103 -6.40 -17.78 -27.64
CA GLN A 103 -5.23 -17.36 -28.43
C GLN A 103 -4.35 -18.56 -28.87
N GLY A 104 -4.67 -19.77 -28.44
CA GLY A 104 -3.91 -20.99 -28.73
C GLY A 104 -2.47 -20.95 -28.19
N TYR A 105 -2.18 -20.10 -27.20
CA TYR A 105 -0.83 -19.95 -26.69
C TYR A 105 -0.44 -21.13 -25.80
N THR A 106 0.85 -21.50 -25.85
CA THR A 106 1.41 -22.37 -24.82
C THR A 106 1.40 -21.63 -23.48
N LEU A 107 1.30 -22.37 -22.37
CA LEU A 107 1.37 -21.80 -21.02
C LEU A 107 2.61 -20.90 -20.84
N LYS A 108 3.77 -21.33 -21.34
CA LYS A 108 5.02 -20.55 -21.29
C LYS A 108 4.90 -19.22 -22.03
N LYS A 109 4.33 -19.23 -23.24
CA LYS A 109 4.13 -18.00 -24.04
C LYS A 109 3.13 -17.07 -23.36
N ALA A 110 2.04 -17.61 -22.82
CA ALA A 110 1.05 -16.85 -22.07
C ALA A 110 1.70 -16.16 -20.84
N ILE A 111 2.39 -16.92 -19.98
CA ILE A 111 3.07 -16.36 -18.79
C ILE A 111 4.03 -15.23 -19.16
N LYS A 112 4.83 -15.41 -20.21
CA LYS A 112 5.77 -14.39 -20.69
C LYS A 112 5.06 -13.10 -21.09
N ILE A 113 4.03 -13.19 -21.95
CA ILE A 113 3.25 -12.02 -22.39
C ILE A 113 2.58 -11.35 -21.20
N ALA A 114 2.01 -12.12 -20.27
CA ALA A 114 1.40 -11.54 -19.07
C ALA A 114 2.45 -10.77 -18.23
N LYS A 115 3.65 -11.31 -18.05
CA LYS A 115 4.69 -10.63 -17.27
C LYS A 115 5.21 -9.35 -17.94
N GLU A 116 5.26 -9.33 -19.27
CA GLU A 116 5.62 -8.14 -20.06
C GLU A 116 4.57 -7.02 -19.93
N ASN A 117 3.28 -7.37 -19.86
CA ASN A 117 2.18 -6.40 -19.79
C ASN A 117 1.81 -5.98 -18.37
N PHE A 118 2.03 -6.84 -17.37
CA PHE A 118 1.70 -6.57 -15.97
C PHE A 118 2.95 -6.53 -15.09
N LYS A 119 3.46 -5.32 -14.85
CA LYS A 119 4.74 -5.09 -14.13
C LYS A 119 4.74 -5.67 -12.71
N ASP A 120 3.61 -5.61 -12.02
CA ASP A 120 3.47 -5.99 -10.60
C ASP A 120 3.19 -7.48 -10.35
N LEU A 121 3.25 -8.30 -11.39
CA LEU A 121 3.14 -9.75 -11.21
C LEU A 121 4.40 -10.34 -10.56
N PRO A 122 4.27 -11.47 -9.85
CA PRO A 122 5.41 -12.30 -9.45
C PRO A 122 6.31 -12.71 -10.62
N SER A 123 7.48 -13.29 -10.31
CA SER A 123 8.37 -13.84 -11.34
C SER A 123 7.70 -14.96 -12.14
N GLU A 124 8.13 -15.20 -13.39
CA GLU A 124 7.56 -16.26 -14.24
C GLU A 124 7.57 -17.63 -13.56
N ALA A 125 8.64 -17.96 -12.82
CA ALA A 125 8.74 -19.20 -12.07
C ALA A 125 7.74 -19.30 -10.90
N ALA A 126 7.38 -18.17 -10.28
CA ALA A 126 6.33 -18.14 -9.26
C ALA A 126 4.94 -18.27 -9.91
N LEU A 127 4.71 -17.59 -11.04
CA LEU A 127 3.48 -17.69 -11.82
C LEU A 127 3.21 -19.12 -12.31
N HIS A 128 4.24 -19.79 -12.84
CA HIS A 128 4.15 -21.19 -13.24
C HIS A 128 3.79 -22.09 -12.03
N ARG A 129 4.42 -21.87 -10.87
CA ARG A 129 4.08 -22.61 -9.65
C ARG A 129 2.64 -22.36 -9.20
N TYR A 130 2.17 -21.12 -9.26
CA TYR A 130 0.79 -20.81 -8.91
C TYR A 130 -0.21 -21.47 -9.84
N TRP A 131 0.08 -21.50 -11.15
CA TRP A 131 -0.76 -22.16 -12.14
C TRP A 131 -0.96 -23.64 -11.81
N THR A 132 0.12 -24.35 -11.47
CA THR A 132 0.07 -25.77 -11.07
C THR A 132 -0.58 -25.98 -9.71
N ARG A 133 -0.32 -25.09 -8.74
CA ARG A 133 -0.78 -25.25 -7.36
C ARG A 133 -2.27 -24.96 -7.16
N PHE A 134 -2.86 -24.13 -8.00
CA PHE A 134 -4.24 -23.65 -7.85
C PHE A 134 -5.09 -23.93 -9.10
N PRO A 135 -5.32 -25.21 -9.46
CA PRO A 135 -6.12 -25.57 -10.64
C PRO A 135 -7.56 -25.04 -10.56
N GLU A 136 -8.11 -24.89 -9.36
CA GLU A 136 -9.45 -24.35 -9.11
C GLU A 136 -9.61 -22.89 -9.56
N ARG A 137 -8.48 -22.17 -9.69
CA ARG A 137 -8.44 -20.77 -10.12
C ARG A 137 -8.23 -20.59 -11.61
N GLN A 138 -8.04 -21.67 -12.37
CA GLN A 138 -7.92 -21.66 -13.83
C GLN A 138 -9.30 -21.46 -14.50
N LYS A 139 -10.01 -20.43 -14.04
CA LYS A 139 -11.34 -20.03 -14.51
C LYS A 139 -11.24 -18.58 -14.96
N ILE A 140 -12.01 -18.22 -15.98
CA ILE A 140 -12.05 -16.85 -16.49
C ILE A 140 -12.94 -16.03 -15.55
N VAL A 141 -12.32 -15.34 -14.59
CA VAL A 141 -12.97 -14.47 -13.61
C VAL A 141 -12.15 -13.20 -13.45
N PHE A 142 -12.61 -12.11 -14.05
CA PHE A 142 -11.98 -10.81 -13.90
C PHE A 142 -12.61 -10.04 -12.73
N GLN A 143 -11.76 -9.58 -11.83
CA GLN A 143 -12.14 -8.71 -10.72
C GLN A 143 -11.55 -7.33 -10.99
N LEU A 144 -12.42 -6.33 -11.04
CA LEU A 144 -12.00 -4.93 -11.14
C LEU A 144 -11.68 -4.41 -9.73
N GLU A 145 -10.69 -3.54 -9.67
CA GLU A 145 -10.48 -2.72 -8.49
C GLU A 145 -11.66 -1.74 -8.43
N SER A 146 -12.41 -1.72 -7.33
CA SER A 146 -13.40 -0.68 -7.08
C SER A 146 -12.67 0.56 -6.56
N ASP A 147 -12.96 1.71 -7.15
CA ASP A 147 -12.52 3.04 -6.67
C ASP A 147 -12.90 3.28 -5.20
#